data_AF-A0A925YRA5-F1
#
_entry.id   AF-A0A925YRA5-F1
#
_cell.length_a   1.000
_cell.length_b   1.000
_cell.length_c   1.000
_cell.angle_alpha   90.00
_cell.angle_beta   90.00
_cell.angle_gamma   90.00
#
_symmetry.space_group_name_H-M   'P 1'
#
loop_
_entity.id
_entity.type
_entity.pdbx_description
1 polymer ?
#
loop_
_entity_poly.entity_id
_entity_poly.type
_entity_poly.pdbx_seq_one_letter_code
_entity_poly.pdbx_strand_id
1 'polypeptide(L)' 'VHDPSVLRANRYAEPGGPSPAQLRQTVCNIATTVPLTGVTITAYDPACDPKTEVPSLVCKLLVEFLAAVEKA' A
#
# COMPACT_ATOMS: atom_id res chain seq x y z
N VAL A 1 1.10 -4.99 6.92
CA VAL A 1 1.15 -5.93 5.77
C VAL A 1 2.57 -6.15 5.30
N HIS A 2 3.39 -5.10 5.24
CA HIS A 2 4.79 -5.21 4.84
C HIS A 2 5.63 -5.94 5.87
N ASP A 3 6.70 -6.58 5.40
CA ASP A 3 7.76 -7.07 6.28
C ASP A 3 8.34 -5.90 7.09
N PRO A 4 8.47 -6.01 8.42
CA PRO A 4 8.94 -4.93 9.28
C PRO A 4 10.39 -4.52 9.00
N SER A 5 11.20 -5.37 8.36
CA SER A 5 12.56 -5.02 7.90
C SER A 5 12.55 -4.10 6.67
N VAL A 6 11.45 -4.06 5.92
CA VAL A 6 11.28 -3.22 4.73
C VAL A 6 10.51 -1.95 5.07
N LEU A 7 9.37 -2.07 5.75
CA LEU A 7 8.56 -0.93 6.17
C LEU A 7 7.66 -1.31 7.36
N ARG A 8 7.92 -0.74 8.53
CA ARG A 8 7.11 -1.00 9.73
C ARG A 8 5.93 -0.03 9.83
N ALA A 9 4.86 -0.29 9.08
CA ALA A 9 3.68 0.59 9.09
C ALA A 9 2.86 0.55 10.40
N ASN A 10 3.00 -0.50 11.21
CA ASN A 10 2.35 -0.63 12.52
C ASN A 10 3.02 -1.68 13.42
N ARG A 11 2.53 -1.76 14.66
CA ARG A 11 3.03 -2.69 15.69
C ARG A 11 2.76 -4.17 15.41
N TYR A 12 1.81 -4.49 14.54
CA TYR A 12 1.40 -5.85 14.20
C TYR A 12 2.14 -6.41 12.97
N ALA A 13 3.14 -5.69 12.45
CA ALA A 13 3.92 -6.15 11.31
C ALA A 13 4.80 -7.35 11.69
N GLU A 14 4.62 -8.45 10.97
CA GLU A 14 5.37 -9.70 11.11
C GLU A 14 6.22 -9.97 9.85
N PRO A 15 7.32 -10.73 9.95
CA PRO A 15 8.14 -11.11 8.81
C PRO A 15 7.37 -11.80 7.68
N GLY A 16 7.84 -11.62 6.43
CA GLY A 16 7.32 -12.31 5.24
C GLY A 16 6.28 -11.53 4.42
N GLY A 17 5.96 -10.30 4.82
CA GLY A 17 5.05 -9.42 4.07
C GLY A 17 5.64 -8.86 2.77
N PRO A 18 4.82 -8.45 1.79
CA PRO A 18 5.31 -7.89 0.53
C PRO A 18 5.96 -6.51 0.74
N SER A 19 6.90 -6.14 -0.13
CA SER A 19 7.39 -4.77 -0.21
C SER A 19 6.31 -3.78 -0.68
N PRO A 20 6.47 -2.47 -0.41
CA PRO A 20 5.55 -1.45 -0.92
C PRO A 20 5.37 -1.47 -2.45
N ALA A 21 6.45 -1.77 -3.20
CA ALA A 21 6.38 -1.87 -4.66
C ALA A 21 5.56 -3.07 -5.14
N GLN A 22 5.74 -4.24 -4.53
CA GLN A 22 4.97 -5.44 -4.84
C GLN A 22 3.48 -5.26 -4.52
N LEU A 23 3.16 -4.66 -3.37
CA LEU A 23 1.78 -4.36 -3.01
C LEU A 23 1.15 -3.40 -4.03
N ARG A 24 1.84 -2.31 -4.36
CA ARG A 24 1.34 -1.32 -5.33
C ARG A 24 1.05 -1.95 -6.70
N GLN A 25 1.98 -2.75 -7.23
CA GLN A 25 1.78 -3.46 -8.50
C GLN A 25 0.58 -4.39 -8.44
N THR A 26 0.44 -5.14 -7.34
CA THR A 26 -0.69 -6.07 -7.16
C THR A 26 -2.02 -5.34 -7.16
N VAL A 27 -2.12 -4.23 -6.41
CA VAL A 27 -3.34 -3.43 -6.32
C VAL A 27 -3.70 -2.78 -7.68
N CYS A 28 -2.71 -2.30 -8.43
CA CYS A 28 -2.93 -1.76 -9.78
C CYS A 28 -3.42 -2.85 -10.76
N ASN A 29 -2.86 -4.06 -10.69
CA ASN A 29 -3.32 -5.17 -11.54
C ASN A 29 -4.77 -5.57 -11.21
N ILE A 30 -5.15 -5.57 -9.93
CA ILE A 30 -6.53 -5.83 -9.52
C ILE A 30 -7.46 -4.75 -10.09
N ALA A 31 -7.05 -3.48 -10.03
CA ALA A 31 -7.81 -2.36 -10.55
C ALA A 31 -8.17 -2.46 -12.03
N THR A 32 -7.30 -3.08 -12.84
CA THR A 32 -7.55 -3.28 -14.28
C THR A 32 -8.26 -4.59 -14.61
N THR A 33 -8.59 -5.42 -13.63
CA THR A 33 -9.13 -6.77 -13.85
C THR A 33 -10.59 -6.90 -13.45
N VAL A 34 -11.03 -6.15 -12.44
CA VAL A 34 -12.41 -6.20 -11.92
C VAL A 34 -12.94 -4.80 -11.60
N PRO A 35 -14.26 -4.55 -11.71
CA PRO A 35 -14.84 -3.30 -11.25
C PRO A 35 -14.63 -3.09 -9.74
N LEU A 36 -13.99 -1.99 -9.37
CA LEU A 36 -13.75 -1.62 -7.97
C LEU A 36 -14.68 -0.49 -7.54
N THR A 37 -15.37 -0.67 -6.41
CA THR A 37 -16.30 0.34 -5.86
C THR A 37 -15.69 1.17 -4.73
N GLY A 38 -14.51 0.79 -4.23
CA GLY A 38 -13.85 1.50 -3.15
C GLY A 38 -12.53 0.87 -2.73
N VAL A 39 -11.72 1.65 -2.02
CA VAL A 39 -10.45 1.23 -1.40
C VAL A 39 -10.37 1.82 0.00
N THR A 40 -9.76 1.10 0.94
CA THR A 40 -9.53 1.60 2.30
C THR A 40 -8.11 1.25 2.73
N ILE A 41 -7.39 2.25 3.25
CA ILE A 41 -6.05 2.09 3.82
C ILE A 41 -6.21 2.22 5.33
N THR A 42 -5.79 1.19 6.06
CA THR A 42 -6.01 1.08 7.50
C THR A 42 -4.75 0.64 8.23
N ALA A 43 -4.82 0.67 9.57
CA ALA A 43 -3.75 0.20 10.44
C ALA A 43 -2.40 0.86 10.18
N TYR A 44 -2.37 2.14 9.79
CA TYR A 44 -1.17 2.96 9.88
C TYR A 44 -1.02 3.49 11.30
N ASP A 45 0.15 3.29 11.90
CA ASP A 45 0.51 3.83 13.21
C ASP A 45 1.75 4.75 13.06
N PRO A 46 1.59 6.07 13.17
CA PRO A 46 2.69 7.03 13.08
C PRO A 46 3.83 6.76 14.08
N ALA A 47 3.55 6.14 15.23
CA ALA A 47 4.58 5.80 16.21
C ALA A 47 5.53 4.70 15.70
N CYS A 48 5.12 3.92 14.69
CA CYS A 48 5.92 2.88 14.07
C CYS A 48 6.69 3.35 12.82
N ASP A 49 6.40 4.56 12.32
CA ASP A 49 6.99 5.15 11.12
C ASP A 49 7.72 6.47 11.45
N PRO A 50 8.85 6.41 12.20
CA PRO A 50 9.57 7.60 12.63
C PRO A 50 10.18 8.40 11.47
N LYS A 51 10.32 7.78 10.30
CA LYS A 51 10.82 8.41 9.07
C LYS A 51 9.71 8.98 8.20
N THR A 52 8.43 8.79 8.57
CA THR A 52 7.26 9.25 7.82
C THR A 52 7.25 8.78 6.36
N GLU A 53 7.71 7.54 6.12
CA GLU A 53 7.81 6.96 4.78
C GLU A 53 6.44 6.46 4.28
N VAL A 54 5.58 5.98 5.19
CA VAL A 54 4.28 5.38 4.84
C VAL A 54 3.37 6.37 4.11
N PRO A 55 3.18 7.63 4.54
CA PRO A 55 2.32 8.57 3.82
C PRO A 55 2.73 8.80 2.36
N SER A 56 4.03 8.96 2.09
CA SER A 56 4.53 9.16 0.73
C SER A 56 4.28 7.94 -0.16
N LEU A 57 4.54 6.74 0.38
CA LEU A 57 4.32 5.48 -0.32
C LEU A 57 2.83 5.24 -0.59
N VAL A 58 1.96 5.60 0.35
CA VAL A 58 0.50 5.57 0.18
C VAL A 58 0.05 6.53 -0.91
N CYS A 59 0.53 7.78 -0.91
CA CYS A 59 0.20 8.73 -1.97
C CYS A 59 0.60 8.19 -3.35
N LYS A 60 1.81 7.62 -3.48
CA LYS A 60 2.26 7.00 -4.73
C LYS A 60 1.37 5.83 -5.14
N LEU A 61 0.98 4.98 -4.19
CA LEU A 61 0.04 3.88 -4.44
C LEU A 61 -1.31 4.40 -4.94
N LEU A 62 -1.87 5.43 -4.32
CA LEU A 62 -3.17 5.98 -4.70
C LEU A 62 -3.16 6.62 -6.08
N VAL A 63 -2.11 7.37 -6.43
CA VAL A 63 -1.98 7.97 -7.77
C VAL A 63 -1.91 6.89 -8.86
N GLU A 64 -1.06 5.88 -8.68
CA GLU A 64 -0.93 4.79 -9.66
C GLU A 64 -2.20 3.94 -9.73
N PHE A 65 -2.85 3.70 -8.59
CA PHE A 65 -4.13 2.98 -8.53
C PHE A 65 -5.24 3.72 -9.27
N LEU A 66 -5.41 5.02 -9.05
CA LEU A 66 -6.42 5.82 -9.77
C LEU A 66 -6.16 5.81 -11.28
N ALA A 67 -4.91 5.98 -11.70
CA ALA A 67 -4.53 5.89 -13.10
C ALA A 67 -4.76 4.49 -13.71
N ALA A 68 -4.76 3.43 -12.90
CA ALA A 68 -5.10 2.09 -13.33
C ALA A 68 -6.63 1.91 -13.46
N VAL A 69 -7.40 2.40 -12.49
CA VAL A 69 -8.88 2.39 -12.54
C VAL A 69 -9.41 3.16 -13.75
N GLU A 70 -8.81 4.30 -14.09
CA GLU A 70 -9.21 5.12 -15.26
C GLU A 70 -8.98 4.42 -16.61
N LYS A 71 -8.15 3.37 -16.64
CA LYS A 71 -7.81 2.60 -17.86
C LYS A 71 -8.57 1.27 -17.96
N ALA A 72 -9.22 0.85 -16.88
CA ALA A 72 -9.97 -0.40 -16.77
C ALA A 72 -11.33 -0.32 -17.47
#